data_AF-A0A212SD55-F1
#
_entry.id   AF-A0A212SD55-F1
#
_cell.length_a   1.000
_cell.length_b   1.000
_cell.length_c   1.000
_cell.angle_alpha   90.00
_cell.angle_beta   90.00
_cell.angle_gamma   90.00
#
_symmetry.space_group_name_H-M   'P 1'
#
loop_
_entity.id
_entity.type
_entity.pdbx_description
1 polymer ?
#
loop_
_entity_poly.entity_id
_entity_poly.type
_entity_poly.pdbx_seq_one_letter_code
_entity_poly.pdbx_strand_id
1 'polypeptide(L)'
;MATEDFLPALSRAALERLGSGMGVLPRGKVKETRAAIIEQARETRVVLPQALFALSDEEATTFTRGYAYYGAGDDEDDGGEVSDADELHDEPQGAAASGSAEDAGEDEDHAAAA
;
A
#
# COMPACT_ATOMS: atom_id res chain seq x y z
N MET A 1 5.65 -5.75 1.30
CA MET A 1 5.65 -4.59 2.24
C MET A 1 6.93 -4.45 3.06
N ALA A 2 7.76 -5.49 3.24
CA ALA A 2 9.17 -5.31 3.61
C ALA A 2 10.05 -5.85 2.47
N THR A 3 10.28 -5.03 1.45
CA THR A 3 11.05 -5.39 0.25
C THR A 3 12.42 -4.74 0.27
N GLU A 4 13.35 -5.29 -0.51
CA GLU A 4 14.70 -4.74 -0.74
C GLU A 4 14.65 -3.25 -1.12
N ASP A 5 13.62 -2.84 -1.89
CA ASP A 5 13.48 -1.47 -2.38
C ASP A 5 12.87 -0.51 -1.35
N PHE A 6 12.06 -1.03 -0.42
CA PHE A 6 11.35 -0.20 0.55
C PHE A 6 12.16 0.10 1.81
N LEU A 7 12.86 -0.91 2.34
CA LEU A 7 13.62 -0.78 3.60
C LEU A 7 14.74 0.29 3.57
N PRO A 8 15.39 0.61 2.43
CA PRO A 8 16.33 1.72 2.34
C PRO A 8 15.72 3.10 2.56
N ALA A 9 14.41 3.28 2.33
CA ALA A 9 13.73 4.55 2.57
C ALA A 9 13.45 4.81 4.05
N LEU A 10 13.62 3.81 4.93
CA LEU A 10 13.41 3.94 6.35
C LEU A 10 14.66 4.47 7.06
N SER A 11 14.45 5.36 8.03
CA SER A 11 15.51 5.71 8.97
C SER A 11 15.95 4.49 9.78
N ARG A 12 17.19 4.52 10.30
CA ARG A 12 17.72 3.45 11.15
C ARG A 12 16.78 3.11 12.32
N ALA A 13 16.29 4.13 13.02
CA ALA A 13 15.38 3.95 14.14
C ALA A 13 14.04 3.32 13.70
N ALA A 14 13.50 3.70 12.54
CA ALA A 14 12.28 3.08 12.02
C ALA A 14 12.49 1.60 11.67
N LEU A 15 13.65 1.26 11.10
CA LEU A 15 14.01 -0.12 10.79
C LEU A 15 14.16 -0.98 12.06
N GLU A 16 14.81 -0.46 13.10
CA GLU A 16 14.99 -1.17 14.38
C GLU A 16 13.66 -1.38 15.11
N ARG A 17 12.76 -0.37 15.09
CA ARG A 17 11.39 -0.53 15.64
C ARG A 17 10.58 -1.57 14.87
N LEU A 18 10.65 -1.54 13.54
CA LEU A 18 9.97 -2.52 12.69
C LEU A 18 10.48 -3.94 12.98
N GLY A 19 11.80 -4.11 13.02
CA GLY A 19 12.43 -5.38 13.36
C GLY A 19 12.02 -5.89 14.73
N SER A 20 12.01 -5.01 15.75
CA SER A 20 11.60 -5.37 17.11
C SER A 20 10.14 -5.86 17.16
N GLY A 21 9.23 -5.21 16.43
CA GLY A 21 7.84 -5.64 16.32
C GLY A 21 7.65 -7.00 15.64
N MET A 22 8.63 -7.43 14.85
CA MET A 22 8.68 -8.74 14.19
C MET A 22 9.55 -9.77 14.94
N GLY A 23 10.10 -9.44 16.10
CA GLY A 23 11.00 -10.32 16.85
C GLY A 23 12.45 -10.38 16.32
N VAL A 24 12.84 -9.47 15.44
CA VAL A 24 14.22 -9.37 14.92
C VAL A 24 15.07 -8.50 15.84
N LEU A 25 16.15 -9.08 16.38
CA LEU A 25 17.10 -8.36 17.23
C LEU A 25 17.96 -7.35 16.43
N PRO A 26 18.27 -6.16 16.99
CA PRO A 26 19.16 -5.19 16.35
C PRO A 26 20.56 -5.77 16.13
N ARG A 27 21.07 -5.68 14.90
CA ARG A 27 22.43 -6.11 14.54
C ARG A 27 23.37 -4.93 14.41
N GLY A 28 24.68 -5.19 14.50
CA GLY A 28 25.71 -4.15 14.39
C GLY A 28 25.66 -3.38 13.08
N LYS A 29 25.20 -4.02 11.99
CA LYS A 29 25.04 -3.38 10.67
C LYS A 29 23.58 -3.33 10.24
N VAL A 30 23.14 -2.16 9.79
CA VAL A 30 21.79 -1.93 9.26
C VAL A 30 21.44 -2.90 8.13
N LYS A 31 22.40 -3.20 7.24
CA LYS A 31 22.22 -4.18 6.15
C LYS A 31 21.82 -5.57 6.66
N GLU A 32 22.42 -6.02 7.76
CA GLU A 32 22.13 -7.33 8.35
C GLU A 32 20.76 -7.34 9.04
N THR A 33 20.37 -6.23 9.67
CA THR A 33 19.01 -6.06 10.21
C THR A 33 17.97 -6.09 9.08
N ARG A 34 18.21 -5.38 7.96
CA ARG A 34 17.32 -5.41 6.79
C ARG A 34 17.15 -6.84 6.27
N ALA A 35 18.23 -7.59 6.12
CA ALA A 35 18.18 -8.96 5.62
C ALA A 35 17.33 -9.87 6.52
N ALA A 36 17.42 -9.76 7.85
CA ALA A 36 16.52 -10.52 8.72
C ALA A 36 15.08 -10.08 8.66
N ILE A 37 14.82 -8.77 8.53
CA ILE A 37 13.45 -8.28 8.37
C ILE A 37 12.83 -8.85 7.09
N ILE A 38 13.58 -8.86 5.98
CA ILE A 38 13.11 -9.45 4.72
C ILE A 38 12.81 -10.93 4.88
N GLU A 39 13.68 -11.68 5.57
CA GLU A 39 13.48 -13.11 5.78
C GLU A 39 12.24 -13.39 6.63
N GLN A 40 12.08 -12.72 7.77
CA GLN A 40 10.91 -12.88 8.63
C GLN A 40 9.61 -12.43 7.95
N ALA A 41 9.70 -11.44 7.05
CA ALA A 41 8.59 -10.96 6.24
C ALA A 41 8.15 -11.95 5.15
N ARG A 42 8.92 -13.00 4.86
CA ARG A 42 8.45 -14.08 3.97
C ARG A 42 7.36 -14.90 4.63
N GLU A 43 7.48 -15.10 5.94
CA GLU A 43 6.54 -15.89 6.74
C GLU A 43 5.34 -15.05 7.21
N THR A 44 5.49 -13.72 7.27
CA THR A 44 4.50 -12.83 7.87
C THR A 44 4.26 -11.56 7.06
N ARG A 45 3.01 -11.10 6.96
CA ARG A 45 2.71 -9.82 6.31
C ARG A 45 3.17 -8.67 7.21
N VAL A 46 4.15 -7.93 6.72
CA VAL A 46 4.65 -6.73 7.41
C VAL A 46 3.82 -5.52 7.01
N VAL A 47 3.17 -4.86 7.96
CA VAL A 47 2.51 -3.56 7.76
C VAL A 47 3.13 -2.57 8.73
N LEU A 48 3.50 -1.38 8.26
CA LEU A 48 4.02 -0.35 9.15
C LEU A 48 2.89 0.13 10.08
N PRO A 49 3.14 0.34 11.39
CA PRO A 49 2.13 0.87 12.29
C PRO A 49 1.52 2.19 11.83
N GLN A 50 2.32 3.03 11.16
CA GLN A 50 1.90 4.33 10.60
C GLN A 50 0.94 4.19 9.40
N ALA A 51 0.90 3.02 8.75
CA ALA A 51 0.05 2.72 7.60
C ALA A 51 -1.25 2.00 8.01
N LEU A 52 -1.47 1.77 9.31
CA LEU A 52 -2.69 1.17 9.80
C LEU A 52 -3.77 2.25 9.89
N PHE A 53 -4.69 2.21 8.94
CA PHE A 53 -5.95 2.94 9.03
C PHE A 53 -6.91 2.10 9.86
N ALA A 54 -7.26 2.58 11.06
CA ALA A 54 -8.25 1.94 11.90
C ALA A 54 -9.60 2.62 11.67
N LEU A 55 -10.64 1.82 11.47
CA LEU A 55 -12.02 2.29 11.60
C LEU A 55 -12.28 2.63 13.06
N SER A 56 -13.08 3.65 13.32
CA SER A 56 -13.67 3.84 14.64
C SER A 56 -14.57 2.65 15.01
N ASP A 57 -14.85 2.48 16.30
CA ASP A 57 -15.73 1.40 16.77
C ASP A 57 -17.14 1.47 16.13
N GLU A 58 -17.64 2.68 15.90
CA GLU A 58 -18.92 2.91 15.22
C GLU A 58 -18.86 2.53 13.72
N GLU A 59 -17.78 2.89 13.03
CA GLU A 59 -17.57 2.51 11.63
C GLU A 59 -17.38 0.99 11.49
N ALA A 60 -16.66 0.36 12.43
CA ALA A 60 -16.46 -1.09 12.45
C ALA A 60 -17.77 -1.87 12.68
N THR A 61 -18.62 -1.40 13.61
CA THR A 61 -19.95 -2.01 13.85
C THR A 61 -20.89 -1.83 12.66
N THR A 62 -20.85 -0.68 12.00
CA THR A 62 -21.63 -0.44 10.78
C THR A 62 -21.16 -1.33 9.62
N PHE A 63 -19.85 -1.44 9.42
CA PHE A 63 -19.26 -2.27 8.37
C PHE A 63 -19.59 -3.76 8.57
N THR A 64 -19.49 -4.28 9.80
CA THR A 64 -19.81 -5.68 10.11
C THR A 64 -21.30 -6.01 9.98
N ARG A 65 -22.19 -5.06 10.32
CA ARG A 65 -23.65 -5.23 10.12
C ARG A 65 -24.01 -5.39 8.64
N GLY A 66 -23.34 -4.66 7.75
CA GLY A 66 -23.56 -4.76 6.30
C GLY A 66 -23.21 -6.15 5.74
N TYR A 67 -22.08 -6.73 6.17
CA TYR A 67 -21.65 -8.06 5.72
C TYR A 67 -22.48 -9.21 6.30
N ALA A 68 -22.97 -9.09 7.55
CA ALA A 68 -23.85 -10.10 8.15
C ALA A 68 -25.18 -10.27 7.39
N TYR A 69 -25.63 -9.23 6.68
CA TYR A 69 -26.84 -9.29 5.85
C TYR A 69 -26.66 -10.13 4.57
N TYR A 70 -25.43 -10.23 4.04
CA TYR A 70 -25.12 -10.98 2.81
C TYR A 70 -24.43 -12.34 3.08
N GLY A 71 -23.88 -12.57 4.28
CA GLY A 71 -23.13 -13.78 4.63
C GLY A 71 -23.92 -14.83 5.42
N ALA A 72 -25.21 -14.63 5.67
CA ALA A 72 -26.09 -15.58 6.34
C ALA A 72 -26.91 -16.43 5.35
N GLY A 73 -26.31 -16.76 4.21
CA GLY A 73 -26.81 -17.79 3.30
C GLY A 73 -26.21 -19.13 3.71
N ASP A 74 -27.08 -20.00 4.22
CA ASP A 74 -26.80 -21.38 4.57
C ASP A 74 -26.06 -22.11 3.44
N ASP A 75 -25.07 -22.94 3.79
CA ASP A 75 -24.45 -23.92 2.89
C ASP A 75 -25.50 -24.98 2.48
N GLU A 76 -26.41 -24.63 1.57
CA GLU A 76 -27.16 -25.59 0.77
C GLU A 76 -27.09 -25.19 -0.71
N ASP A 77 -26.35 -26.02 -1.44
CA ASP A 77 -26.27 -26.13 -2.90
C ASP A 77 -27.60 -25.79 -3.61
N ASP A 78 -27.67 -24.62 -4.28
CA ASP A 78 -28.41 -24.49 -5.54
C ASP A 78 -27.88 -23.30 -6.36
N GLY A 79 -27.76 -23.51 -7.67
CA GLY A 79 -27.10 -22.64 -8.64
C GLY A 79 -27.81 -21.31 -8.88
N GLY A 80 -27.57 -20.32 -8.02
CA GLY A 80 -28.05 -18.95 -8.16
C GLY A 80 -27.16 -18.07 -9.04
N GLU A 81 -27.73 -17.68 -10.18
CA GLU A 81 -27.29 -16.66 -11.15
C GLU A 81 -26.48 -15.50 -10.53
N VAL A 82 -25.27 -15.28 -11.06
CA VAL A 82 -24.50 -14.05 -10.83
C VAL A 82 -25.23 -12.89 -11.50
N SER A 83 -26.18 -12.28 -10.79
CA SER A 83 -26.83 -11.06 -11.25
C SER A 83 -25.81 -9.93 -11.29
N ASP A 84 -25.73 -9.31 -12.45
CA ASP A 84 -24.73 -8.35 -12.92
C ASP A 84 -24.14 -7.43 -11.84
N ALA A 85 -22.81 -7.36 -11.89
CA ALA A 85 -22.01 -6.34 -11.23
C ALA A 85 -22.57 -4.96 -11.60
N ASP A 86 -23.10 -4.27 -10.60
CA ASP A 86 -23.55 -2.88 -10.65
C ASP A 86 -22.40 -2.00 -11.17
N GLU A 87 -22.50 -1.73 -12.48
CA GLU A 87 -22.01 -0.61 -13.26
C GLU A 87 -21.26 0.47 -12.46
N LEU A 88 -19.93 0.27 -12.29
CA LEU A 88 -19.03 1.37 -11.97
C LEU A 88 -19.00 2.33 -13.16
N HIS A 89 -19.86 3.33 -13.12
CA HIS A 89 -19.92 4.42 -14.08
C HIS A 89 -18.67 5.32 -13.90
N ASP A 90 -17.58 4.96 -14.56
CA ASP A 90 -16.45 5.86 -14.81
C ASP A 90 -16.77 6.64 -16.09
N GLU A 91 -17.23 7.89 -15.96
CA GLU A 91 -17.39 8.77 -17.13
C GLU A 91 -16.02 9.23 -17.64
N PRO A 92 -15.64 8.92 -18.89
CA PRO A 92 -14.41 9.43 -19.48
C PRO A 92 -14.68 10.82 -20.08
N GLN A 93 -14.22 11.88 -19.40
CA GLN A 93 -14.13 13.20 -20.04
C GLN A 93 -12.99 13.24 -21.07
N GLY A 94 -13.35 12.85 -22.30
CA GLY A 94 -13.06 13.56 -23.54
C GLY A 94 -11.62 14.03 -23.81
N ALA A 95 -10.90 13.24 -24.63
CA ALA A 95 -9.73 13.68 -25.35
C ALA A 95 -10.10 14.34 -26.70
N ALA A 96 -9.61 15.55 -26.97
CA ALA A 96 -9.31 16.12 -28.29
C ALA A 96 -8.55 17.45 -28.07
N ALA A 97 -7.47 17.82 -28.74
CA ALA A 97 -6.78 17.26 -29.89
C ALA A 97 -5.31 17.71 -29.87
N SER A 98 -4.47 16.88 -30.49
CA SER A 98 -3.07 17.12 -30.84
C SER A 98 -2.88 18.41 -31.68
N GLY A 99 -1.84 19.16 -31.36
CA GLY A 99 -1.22 20.16 -32.23
C GLY A 99 0.28 20.23 -31.98
N SER A 100 1.06 19.49 -32.80
CA SER A 100 2.51 19.60 -32.86
C SER A 100 2.96 21.01 -33.24
N ALA A 101 3.98 21.51 -32.55
CA ALA A 101 5.07 22.26 -33.20
C ALA A 101 6.28 22.26 -32.25
N GLU A 102 7.41 21.93 -32.84
CA GLU A 102 8.76 21.88 -32.29
C GLU A 102 9.25 23.30 -31.97
N ASP A 103 10.28 23.42 -31.12
CA ASP A 103 11.51 24.20 -31.41
C ASP A 103 12.16 24.85 -30.18
N ALA A 104 13.47 24.57 -30.06
CA ALA A 104 14.57 25.35 -29.50
C ALA A 104 14.60 25.78 -28.01
N GLY A 105 15.73 25.44 -27.37
CA GLY A 105 16.45 26.42 -26.56
C GLY A 105 17.12 25.87 -25.30
N GLU A 106 18.40 25.52 -25.42
CA GLU A 106 19.42 25.39 -24.37
C GLU A 106 19.39 26.63 -23.42
N ASP A 107 19.80 26.61 -22.16
CA ASP A 107 21.13 26.27 -21.65
C ASP A 107 21.13 26.18 -20.11
N GLU A 108 22.10 25.45 -19.62
CA GLU A 108 22.53 25.33 -18.22
C GLU A 108 22.98 26.69 -17.66
N ASP A 109 22.79 26.94 -16.35
CA ASP A 109 23.92 27.36 -15.51
C ASP A 109 23.58 27.39 -14.01
N HIS A 110 24.45 26.71 -13.27
CA HIS A 110 24.63 26.80 -11.83
C HIS A 110 25.22 28.16 -11.44
N ALA A 111 24.70 28.80 -10.39
CA ALA A 111 25.53 29.67 -9.56
C ALA A 111 24.99 29.80 -8.12
N ALA A 112 25.92 29.63 -7.19
CA ALA A 112 25.76 29.68 -5.75
C ALA A 112 25.93 31.09 -5.17
N ALA A 113 25.65 31.15 -3.86
CA ALA A 113 26.19 32.06 -2.84
C ALA A 113 25.48 33.41 -2.58
N ALA A 114 25.05 33.54 -1.33
CA ALA A 114 25.16 34.76 -0.53
C ALA A 114 25.47 34.36 0.93
#